data_AF-A0A5C9ER61-F1
#
_entry.id   AF-A0A5C9ER61-F1
#
_cell.length_a   1.000
_cell.length_b   1.000
_cell.length_c   1.000
_cell.angle_alpha   90.00
_cell.angle_beta   90.00
_cell.angle_gamma   90.00
#
_symmetry.space_group_name_H-M   'P 1'
#
loop_
_entity.id
_entity.type
_entity.pdbx_description
1 polymer ?
#
loop_
_entity_poly.entity_id
_entity_poly.type
_entity_poly.pdbx_seq_one_letter_code
_entity_poly.pdbx_strand_id
1 'polypeptide(L)'
;MSENIEWEKIKEDMKKAINLTIDQEKNQVKIEILDKELIDNQLSGNFIQNEVSLQQLLKGYVEDKTIKPKITINQERNHILLDFNNQQDAHTIYNFFEKFFFGDILKTMVEALFGAFGGIYGNER
;
A
#
# COMPACT_ATOMS: atom_id res chain seq x y z
N MET A 1 19.46 -0.35 -20.10
CA MET A 1 18.97 -1.73 -19.86
C MET A 1 17.82 -1.57 -18.89
N SER A 2 16.58 -1.78 -19.34
CA SER A 2 15.44 -1.75 -18.44
C SER A 2 15.58 -2.96 -17.51
N GLU A 3 15.92 -2.72 -16.26
CA GLU A 3 15.88 -3.76 -15.23
C GLU A 3 14.45 -4.32 -15.25
N ASN A 4 14.31 -5.57 -15.68
CA ASN A 4 13.03 -6.27 -15.61
C ASN A 4 12.74 -6.48 -14.13
N ILE A 5 11.92 -5.60 -13.55
CA ILE A 5 11.43 -5.75 -12.19
C ILE A 5 10.69 -7.10 -12.13
N GLU A 6 11.18 -8.02 -11.29
CA GLU A 6 10.57 -9.34 -11.08
C GLU A 6 9.29 -9.20 -10.22
N TRP A 7 8.22 -8.68 -10.83
CA TRP A 7 6.98 -8.34 -10.13
C TRP A 7 6.34 -9.50 -9.36
N GLU A 8 6.38 -10.71 -9.91
CA GLU A 8 5.82 -11.88 -9.26
C GLU A 8 6.58 -12.24 -7.98
N LYS A 9 7.91 -12.07 -7.99
CA LYS A 9 8.75 -12.27 -6.80
C LYS A 9 8.46 -11.23 -5.73
N ILE A 10 8.32 -9.96 -6.12
CA ILE A 10 7.92 -8.89 -5.19
C ILE A 10 6.57 -9.19 -4.56
N LYS A 11 5.57 -9.63 -5.35
CA LYS A 11 4.25 -10.02 -4.81
C LYS A 11 4.35 -11.18 -3.83
N GLU A 12 5.15 -12.21 -4.13
CA GLU A 12 5.36 -13.35 -3.23
C GLU A 12 6.04 -12.92 -1.92
N ASP A 13 7.03 -12.05 -2.01
CA ASP A 13 7.75 -11.52 -0.86
C ASP A 13 6.85 -10.61 0.00
N MET A 14 6.00 -9.79 -0.62
CA MET A 14 4.98 -8.99 0.05
C MET A 14 3.93 -9.86 0.76
N LYS A 15 3.52 -11.00 0.17
CA LYS A 15 2.61 -11.97 0.82
C LYS A 15 3.22 -12.62 2.06
N LYS A 16 4.54 -12.75 2.12
CA LYS A 16 5.24 -13.28 3.31
C LYS A 16 5.45 -12.20 4.37
N ALA A 17 5.63 -10.95 3.93
CA ALA A 17 5.95 -9.83 4.80
C ALA A 17 4.73 -9.08 5.35
N ILE A 18 3.56 -9.19 4.71
CA ILE A 18 2.34 -8.48 5.12
C ILE A 18 1.20 -9.45 5.36
N ASN A 19 0.60 -9.33 6.55
CA ASN A 19 -0.67 -9.96 6.89
C ASN A 19 -1.76 -8.88 6.94
N LEU A 20 -2.73 -8.97 6.04
CA LEU A 20 -3.85 -8.03 5.94
C LEU A 20 -5.14 -8.70 6.44
N THR A 21 -5.73 -8.15 7.50
CA THR A 21 -6.97 -8.66 8.09
C THR A 21 -8.03 -7.58 8.24
N ILE A 22 -9.31 -7.98 8.22
CA ILE A 22 -10.46 -7.11 8.48
C ILE A 22 -11.26 -7.65 9.67
N ASP A 23 -11.51 -6.79 10.66
CA ASP A 23 -12.42 -7.04 11.77
C ASP A 23 -13.75 -6.36 11.46
N GLN A 24 -14.74 -7.17 11.06
CA GLN A 24 -16.07 -6.69 10.67
C GLN A 24 -16.90 -6.21 11.88
N GLU A 25 -16.61 -6.70 13.08
CA GLU A 25 -17.30 -6.28 14.30
C GLU A 25 -16.84 -4.89 14.73
N LYS A 26 -15.55 -4.60 14.55
CA LYS A 26 -14.95 -3.30 14.90
C LYS A 26 -14.84 -2.31 13.73
N ASN A 27 -15.24 -2.70 12.52
CA ASN A 27 -15.03 -1.91 11.30
C ASN A 27 -13.56 -1.49 11.15
N GLN A 28 -12.64 -2.44 11.33
CA GLN A 28 -11.21 -2.15 11.40
C GLN A 28 -10.43 -2.96 10.36
N VAL A 29 -9.49 -2.31 9.69
CA VAL A 29 -8.49 -2.98 8.83
C VAL A 29 -7.16 -2.98 9.56
N LYS A 30 -6.56 -4.16 9.72
CA LYS A 30 -5.24 -4.34 10.31
C LYS A 30 -4.25 -4.75 9.22
N ILE A 31 -3.16 -3.99 9.13
CA ILE A 31 -2.00 -4.29 8.31
C ILE A 31 -0.87 -4.66 9.27
N GLU A 32 -0.45 -5.92 9.26
CA GLU A 32 0.63 -6.42 10.11
C GLU A 32 1.87 -6.71 9.27
N ILE A 33 2.99 -6.13 9.67
CA ILE A 33 4.28 -6.26 9.01
C ILE A 33 5.06 -7.36 9.73
N LEU A 34 5.16 -8.52 9.09
CA LEU A 34 5.84 -9.70 9.59
C LEU A 34 7.35 -9.63 9.34
N ASP A 35 7.76 -8.98 8.25
CA ASP A 35 9.17 -8.80 7.89
C ASP A 35 9.45 -7.33 7.54
N LYS A 36 10.03 -6.60 8.51
CA LYS A 36 10.26 -5.16 8.39
C LYS A 36 11.41 -4.85 7.43
N GLU A 37 12.47 -5.65 7.41
CA GLU A 37 13.62 -5.41 6.52
C GLU A 37 13.22 -5.56 5.05
N LEU A 38 12.36 -6.53 4.76
CA LEU A 38 11.84 -6.74 3.41
C LEU A 38 10.98 -5.55 2.96
N ILE A 39 10.07 -5.07 3.82
CA ILE A 39 9.23 -3.90 3.52
C ILE A 39 10.05 -2.63 3.32
N ASP A 40 11.04 -2.40 4.18
CA ASP A 40 11.90 -1.22 4.09
C ASP A 40 12.74 -1.23 2.80
N ASN A 41 13.21 -2.40 2.37
CA ASN A 41 13.96 -2.59 1.13
C ASN A 41 13.10 -2.52 -0.14
N GLN A 42 11.89 -3.07 -0.14
CA GLN A 42 11.04 -3.15 -1.34
C GLN A 42 10.21 -1.88 -1.59
N LEU A 43 9.76 -1.19 -0.53
CA LEU A 43 8.88 -0.01 -0.68
C LEU A 43 9.64 1.31 -0.65
N SER A 44 10.98 1.30 -0.74
CA SER A 44 11.84 2.49 -0.67
C SER A 44 11.32 3.52 0.34
N GLY A 45 11.30 3.10 1.61
CA GLY A 45 10.94 3.85 2.82
C GLY A 45 10.11 5.11 2.64
N ASN A 46 8.78 5.03 2.84
CA ASN A 46 7.95 6.04 3.55
C ASN A 46 6.43 5.90 3.32
N PHE A 47 5.96 5.15 2.32
CA PHE A 47 4.53 5.17 1.94
C PHE A 47 3.56 4.74 3.04
N ILE A 48 3.99 3.85 3.94
CA ILE A 48 3.12 3.17 4.91
C ILE A 48 3.57 3.41 6.35
N GLN A 49 4.74 4.02 6.55
CA GLN A 49 5.37 4.14 7.87
C GLN A 49 4.83 5.30 8.72
N ASN A 50 4.10 6.24 8.11
CA ASN A 50 3.52 7.38 8.82
C ASN A 50 2.08 7.64 8.37
N GLU A 51 1.30 8.28 9.26
CA GLU A 51 -0.11 8.56 9.04
C GLU A 51 -0.34 9.46 7.81
N VAL A 52 0.51 10.46 7.60
CA VAL A 52 0.37 11.45 6.52
C VAL A 52 0.49 10.78 5.15
N SER A 53 1.49 9.91 4.97
CA SER A 53 1.73 9.16 3.75
C SER A 53 0.60 8.18 3.46
N LEU A 54 0.08 7.50 4.48
CA LEU A 54 -1.12 6.66 4.34
C LEU A 54 -2.34 7.47 3.93
N GLN A 55 -2.58 8.62 4.57
CA GLN A 55 -3.68 9.50 4.18
C GLN A 55 -3.54 10.01 2.74
N GLN A 56 -2.32 10.33 2.31
CA GLN A 56 -2.04 10.73 0.93
C GLN A 56 -2.26 9.59 -0.06
N LEU A 57 -1.83 8.37 0.27
CA LEU A 57 -2.07 7.16 -0.52
C LEU A 57 -3.58 6.95 -0.72
N LEU A 58 -4.34 6.96 0.38
CA LEU A 58 -5.79 6.78 0.33
C LEU A 58 -6.46 7.89 -0.49
N LYS A 59 -6.06 9.15 -0.29
CA LYS A 59 -6.56 10.27 -1.11
C LYS A 59 -6.18 10.16 -2.59
N GLY A 60 -5.07 9.52 -2.92
CA GLY A 60 -4.63 9.35 -4.31
C GLY A 60 -5.43 8.28 -5.04
N TYR A 61 -5.66 7.14 -4.39
CA TYR A 61 -6.12 5.92 -5.08
C TYR A 61 -7.54 5.46 -4.72
N VAL A 62 -8.09 5.87 -3.58
CA VAL A 62 -9.47 5.57 -3.21
C VAL A 62 -10.39 6.60 -3.85
N GLU A 63 -11.33 6.17 -4.69
CA GLU A 63 -12.25 7.08 -5.39
C GLU A 63 -13.11 7.88 -4.40
N ASP A 64 -13.61 7.22 -3.37
CA ASP A 64 -14.42 7.85 -2.34
C ASP A 64 -13.55 8.67 -1.36
N LYS A 65 -13.64 10.00 -1.48
CA LYS A 65 -12.90 10.95 -0.63
C LYS A 65 -13.56 11.22 0.72
N THR A 66 -14.76 10.67 0.95
CA THR A 66 -15.46 10.80 2.23
C THR A 66 -14.93 9.84 3.28
N ILE A 67 -14.28 8.75 2.84
CA ILE A 67 -13.66 7.76 3.70
C ILE A 67 -12.45 8.39 4.42
N LYS A 68 -12.55 8.49 5.74
CA LYS A 68 -11.50 9.04 6.61
C LYS A 68 -11.21 8.06 7.74
N PRO A 69 -10.26 7.12 7.57
CA PRO A 69 -9.87 6.24 8.65
C PRO A 69 -9.23 7.03 9.78
N LYS A 70 -9.47 6.58 11.02
CA LYS A 70 -8.58 6.89 12.12
C LYS A 70 -7.41 5.91 12.07
N ILE A 71 -6.19 6.43 11.89
CA ILE A 71 -4.99 5.62 11.69
C ILE A 71 -4.25 5.50 13.02
N THR A 72 -3.94 4.28 13.45
CA THR A 72 -3.09 4.01 14.61
C THR A 72 -1.90 3.17 14.16
N ILE A 73 -0.69 3.72 14.28
CA ILE A 73 0.55 3.02 13.91
C ILE A 73 1.24 2.56 15.19
N ASN A 74 1.38 1.25 15.35
CA ASN A 74 2.12 0.65 16.44
C ASN A 74 3.46 0.12 15.91
N GLN A 75 4.51 0.91 16.12
CA GLN A 75 5.87 0.57 15.68
C GLN A 75 6.50 -0.57 16.50
N GLU A 76 6.10 -0.76 17.76
CA GLU A 76 6.60 -1.85 18.59
C GLU A 76 6.05 -3.20 18.15
N ARG A 77 4.77 -3.21 17.76
CA ARG A 77 4.05 -4.41 17.32
C ARG A 77 3.97 -4.54 15.79
N ASN A 78 4.70 -3.71 15.07
CA ASN A 78 4.78 -3.68 13.61
C ASN A 78 3.42 -3.78 12.91
N HIS A 79 2.41 -3.04 13.39
CA HIS A 79 1.10 -3.04 12.74
C HIS A 79 0.50 -1.65 12.63
N ILE A 80 -0.41 -1.52 11.67
CA ILE A 80 -1.19 -0.34 11.40
C ILE A 80 -2.65 -0.75 11.50
N LEU A 81 -3.41 0.00 12.29
CA LEU A 81 -4.86 -0.15 12.43
C LEU A 81 -5.54 1.03 11.77
N LEU A 82 -6.57 0.74 10.99
CA LEU A 82 -7.41 1.70 10.31
C LEU A 82 -8.84 1.47 10.82
N ASP A 83 -9.32 2.37 11.68
CA ASP A 83 -10.67 2.30 12.23
C ASP A 83 -11.65 3.14 11.40
N PHE A 84 -12.84 2.58 11.16
CA PHE A 84 -13.89 3.21 10.36
C PHE A 84 -15.21 3.29 11.12
N ASN A 85 -16.08 4.21 10.69
CA ASN A 85 -17.40 4.40 11.28
C ASN A 85 -18.43 3.37 10.78
N ASN A 86 -18.16 2.71 9.65
CA ASN A 86 -19.06 1.74 9.05
C ASN A 86 -18.28 0.60 8.36
N GLN A 87 -18.98 -0.51 8.15
CA GLN A 87 -18.41 -1.72 7.53
C GLN A 87 -18.06 -1.53 6.05
N GLN A 88 -18.83 -0.71 5.34
CA GLN A 88 -18.64 -0.49 3.90
C GLN A 88 -17.29 0.19 3.61
N ASP A 89 -16.93 1.20 4.40
CA ASP A 89 -15.65 1.89 4.31
C ASP A 89 -14.50 0.94 4.66
N ALA A 90 -14.64 0.18 5.75
CA ALA A 90 -13.64 -0.82 6.14
C ALA A 90 -13.40 -1.85 5.03
N HIS A 91 -14.47 -2.35 4.40
CA HIS A 91 -14.37 -3.31 3.30
C HIS A 91 -13.77 -2.70 2.03
N THR A 92 -14.15 -1.46 1.70
CA THR A 92 -13.59 -0.72 0.57
C THR A 92 -12.08 -0.54 0.73
N ILE A 93 -11.64 -0.15 1.93
CA ILE A 93 -10.22 0.06 2.21
C ILE A 93 -9.44 -1.26 2.32
N TYR A 94 -10.05 -2.30 2.87
CA TYR A 94 -9.47 -3.64 2.84
C TYR A 94 -9.19 -4.10 1.41
N ASN A 95 -10.19 -4.02 0.53
CA ASN A 95 -10.06 -4.41 -0.88
C ASN A 95 -9.03 -3.55 -1.63
N PHE A 96 -8.92 -2.26 -1.27
CA PHE A 96 -7.86 -1.40 -1.78
C PHE A 96 -6.48 -1.92 -1.39
N PHE A 97 -6.23 -2.19 -0.10
CA PHE A 97 -4.93 -2.68 0.36
C PHE A 97 -4.60 -4.07 -0.18
N GLU A 98 -5.60 -4.94 -0.35
CA GLU A 98 -5.42 -6.25 -0.99
C GLU A 98 -4.93 -6.08 -2.44
N LYS A 99 -5.57 -5.20 -3.22
CA LYS A 99 -5.12 -4.88 -4.58
C LYS A 99 -3.80 -4.11 -4.63
N PHE A 100 -3.51 -3.33 -3.58
CA PHE A 100 -2.25 -2.60 -3.45
C PHE A 100 -1.07 -3.53 -3.24
N PHE A 101 -1.14 -4.43 -2.25
CA PHE A 101 -0.04 -5.30 -1.90
C PHE A 101 0.08 -6.53 -2.79
N PHE A 102 -1.05 -7.11 -3.20
CA PHE A 102 -1.09 -8.41 -3.85
C PHE A 102 -1.63 -8.37 -5.28
N GLY A 103 -2.22 -7.25 -5.67
CA GLY A 103 -2.69 -6.98 -7.03
C GLY A 103 -1.68 -6.17 -7.84
N ASP A 104 -2.19 -5.40 -8.80
CA ASP A 104 -1.36 -4.67 -9.76
C ASP A 104 -1.25 -3.17 -9.46
N ILE A 105 -1.85 -2.65 -8.38
CA ILE A 105 -1.80 -1.20 -8.10
C ILE A 105 -0.36 -0.76 -7.78
N LEU A 106 0.38 -1.50 -6.96
CA LEU A 106 1.78 -1.19 -6.66
C LEU A 106 2.64 -1.23 -7.94
N LYS A 107 2.46 -2.27 -8.75
CA LYS A 107 3.09 -2.40 -10.07
C LYS A 107 2.80 -1.18 -10.95
N THR A 108 1.52 -0.82 -11.08
CA THR A 108 1.07 0.32 -11.90
C THR A 108 1.65 1.63 -11.40
N MET A 109 1.72 1.85 -10.08
CA MET A 109 2.32 3.05 -9.49
C MET A 109 3.80 3.16 -9.85
N VAL A 110 4.54 2.07 -9.71
CA VAL A 110 5.98 2.03 -10.03
C VAL A 110 6.22 2.17 -11.53
N GLU A 111 5.45 1.46 -12.36
CA GLU A 111 5.51 1.59 -13.82
C GLU A 111 5.15 3.01 -14.29
N ALA A 112 4.19 3.68 -13.66
CA ALA A 112 3.84 5.07 -13.96
C ALA A 112 4.96 6.04 -13.56
N LEU A 113 5.64 5.81 -12.44
CA LEU A 113 6.81 6.59 -12.05
C LEU A 113 7.94 6.39 -13.06
N PHE A 114 8.31 5.14 -13.36
CA PHE A 114 9.35 4.84 -14.36
C PHE A 114 8.96 5.29 -15.78
N GLY A 115 7.68 5.26 -16.14
CA GLY A 115 7.17 5.75 -17.42
C GLY A 115 7.18 7.28 -17.52
N ALA A 116 6.83 7.98 -16.43
CA ALA A 116 6.94 9.43 -16.35
C ALA A 116 8.41 9.90 -16.39
N PHE A 117 9.32 9.20 -15.72
CA PHE A 117 10.76 9.48 -15.78
C PHE A 117 11.41 9.01 -17.08
N GLY A 118 10.94 7.92 -17.70
CA GLY A 118 11.35 7.44 -19.01
C GLY A 118 10.86 8.31 -20.17
N GLY A 119 9.76 9.04 -19.99
CA GLY A 119 9.28 10.05 -20.93
C GLY A 119 10.10 11.35 -20.92
N ILE A 120 10.80 11.65 -19.83
CA ILE A 120 11.71 12.82 -19.75
C ILE A 120 13.05 12.52 -20.43
N TYR A 121 13.48 11.26 -20.49
CA TYR A 121 14.67 10.81 -21.24
C TYR A 121 14.34 10.22 -22.63
N GLY A 122 13.06 10.16 -23.00
CA GLY A 122 12.56 9.54 -24.23
C GLY A 122 12.12 10.54 -25.30
N ASN A 123 12.60 11.78 -25.26
CA ASN A 123 12.37 12.75 -26.32
C ASN A 123 13.69 13.17 -26.98
N GLU A 124 14.47 12.18 -27.42
CA GLU A 124 15.38 12.36 -28.56
C GLU A 124 14.60 11.98 -29.82
N ARG A 125 14.00 12.97 -30.46
CA ARG A 125 13.72 12.98 -31.89
C ARG A 125 14.46 14.13 -32.52
#